data_AF-A0A967ER95-F1
#
_entry.id   AF-A0A967ER95-F1
#
_cell.length_a   1.000
_cell.length_b   1.000
_cell.length_c   1.000
_cell.angle_alpha   90.00
_cell.angle_beta   90.00
_cell.angle_gamma   90.00
#
_symmetry.space_group_name_H-M   'P 1'
#
loop_
_entity.id
_entity.type
_entity.pdbx_description
1 polymer ?
#
loop_
_entity_poly.entity_id
_entity_poly.type
_entity_poly.pdbx_seq_one_letter_code
_entity_poly.pdbx_strand_id
1 'polypeptide(L)'
;MFKINKQECRGCGACINNCPGGIQIGSDGKAEIIDQEKLAKCGGKEVCPFGVIFEEGSGDKDISAENSSSEPQSVGNMGMGNGEGRGRGRGRGMGRGPRDGRGKGRGRGNR
;
A
#
# COMPACT_ATOMS: atom_id res chain seq x y z
N MET A 1 18.32 -17.84 -4.04
CA MET A 1 18.37 -18.45 -5.40
C MET A 1 16.99 -18.93 -5.82
N PHE A 2 16.58 -18.80 -7.09
CA PHE A 2 15.24 -19.21 -7.55
C PHE A 2 15.24 -20.61 -8.18
N LYS A 3 14.19 -21.40 -7.90
CA LYS A 3 13.94 -22.74 -8.46
C LYS A 3 12.51 -22.85 -8.98
N ILE A 4 12.32 -23.70 -9.99
CA ILE A 4 11.01 -23.96 -10.61
C ILE A 4 10.59 -25.40 -10.32
N ASN A 5 9.38 -25.59 -9.81
CA ASN A 5 8.83 -26.93 -9.66
C ASN A 5 8.27 -27.43 -11.01
N LYS A 6 9.03 -28.31 -11.67
CA LYS A 6 8.68 -28.92 -12.95
C LYS A 6 7.44 -29.83 -12.91
N GLN A 7 6.91 -30.16 -11.72
CA GLN A 7 5.69 -30.98 -11.57
C GLN A 7 4.43 -30.12 -11.77
N GLU A 8 4.42 -28.93 -11.15
CA GLU A 8 3.28 -28.00 -11.20
C GLU A 8 3.37 -27.05 -12.42
N CYS A 9 4.56 -26.92 -13.03
CA CYS A 9 4.77 -26.07 -14.20
C CYS A 9 4.09 -26.68 -15.44
N ARG A 10 3.01 -26.03 -15.90
CA ARG A 10 2.30 -26.40 -17.14
C ARG A 10 2.88 -25.80 -18.42
N GLY A 11 3.94 -25.00 -18.34
CA GLY A 11 4.54 -24.40 -19.55
C GLY A 11 3.74 -23.27 -20.18
N CYS A 12 2.92 -22.53 -19.42
CA CYS A 12 2.06 -21.48 -19.97
C CYS A 12 2.80 -20.30 -20.64
N GLY A 13 4.09 -20.12 -20.38
CA GLY A 13 4.91 -19.04 -20.95
C GLY A 13 4.63 -17.63 -20.43
N ALA A 14 3.70 -17.45 -19.48
CA ALA A 14 3.40 -16.14 -18.89
C ALA A 14 4.64 -15.46 -18.28
N CYS A 15 5.55 -16.27 -17.74
CA CYS A 15 6.76 -15.78 -17.10
C CYS A 15 7.79 -15.21 -18.09
N ILE A 16 7.84 -15.70 -19.34
CA ILE A 16 8.68 -15.12 -20.40
C ILE A 16 8.12 -13.78 -20.86
N ASN A 17 6.80 -13.68 -21.01
CA ASN A 17 6.14 -12.44 -21.41
C ASN A 17 6.36 -11.32 -20.37
N ASN A 18 6.33 -11.68 -19.09
CA ASN A 18 6.56 -10.74 -18.00
C ASN A 18 8.04 -10.41 -17.78
N CYS A 19 8.95 -11.36 -18.01
CA CYS A 19 10.39 -11.16 -17.81
C CYS A 19 11.21 -11.79 -18.94
N PRO A 20 11.30 -11.12 -20.10
CA PRO A 20 12.08 -11.63 -21.23
C PRO A 20 13.57 -11.66 -20.87
N GLY A 21 14.20 -12.82 -21.03
CA GLY A 21 15.63 -13.03 -20.78
C GLY A 21 16.00 -13.36 -19.33
N GLY A 22 15.03 -13.44 -18.40
CA GLY A 22 15.23 -14.05 -17.08
C GLY A 22 14.89 -15.55 -17.07
N ILE A 23 13.90 -15.93 -17.89
CA ILE A 23 13.32 -17.27 -17.95
C ILE A 23 13.19 -17.68 -19.43
N GLN A 24 13.36 -18.96 -19.71
CA GLN A 24 13.11 -19.57 -21.01
C GLN A 24 12.29 -20.85 -20.86
N ILE A 25 11.59 -21.26 -21.91
CA ILE A 25 10.93 -22.58 -21.98
C ILE A 25 11.93 -23.54 -22.60
N GLY A 26 12.28 -24.60 -21.86
CA GLY A 26 13.08 -25.70 -22.37
C GLY A 26 12.29 -26.62 -23.30
N SER A 27 12.98 -27.57 -23.94
CA SER A 27 12.39 -28.51 -24.91
C SER A 27 11.29 -29.39 -24.32
N ASP A 28 11.28 -29.61 -23.00
CA ASP A 28 10.23 -30.33 -22.27
C ASP A 28 8.93 -29.52 -22.09
N GLY A 29 8.87 -28.30 -22.63
CA GLY A 29 7.74 -27.39 -22.44
C GLY A 29 7.67 -26.80 -21.03
N LYS A 30 8.77 -26.86 -20.26
CA LYS A 30 8.84 -26.37 -18.88
C LYS A 30 9.70 -25.11 -18.79
N ALA A 31 9.32 -24.21 -17.90
CA ALA A 31 10.08 -23.00 -17.65
C ALA A 31 11.40 -23.32 -16.92
N GLU A 32 12.48 -22.69 -17.35
CA GLU A 32 13.83 -22.80 -16.82
C GLU A 32 14.42 -21.40 -16.62
N ILE A 33 15.14 -21.21 -15.51
CA ILE A 33 15.71 -19.91 -15.14
C ILE A 33 17.08 -19.81 -15.78
N ILE A 34 17.27 -18.77 -16.60
CA ILE A 34 18.58 -18.47 -17.20
C ILE A 34 19.34 -17.50 -16.32
N ASP A 35 18.64 -16.49 -15.80
CA ASP A 35 19.25 -15.37 -15.11
C ASP A 35 18.45 -15.05 -13.84
N GLN A 36 19.03 -15.42 -12.69
CA GLN A 36 18.39 -15.23 -11.38
C GLN A 36 18.32 -13.77 -10.98
N GLU A 37 19.24 -12.93 -11.46
CA GLU A 37 19.33 -11.52 -11.08
C GLU A 37 18.28 -10.68 -11.82
N LYS A 38 18.10 -10.95 -13.12
CA LYS A 38 16.98 -10.38 -13.88
C LYS A 38 15.64 -10.84 -13.34
N LEU A 39 15.54 -12.12 -13.00
CA LEU A 39 14.33 -12.67 -12.40
C LEU A 39 14.00 -11.97 -11.07
N ALA A 40 14.99 -11.72 -10.21
CA ALA A 40 14.82 -10.93 -8.99
C ALA A 40 14.30 -9.51 -9.29
N LYS A 41 14.88 -8.82 -10.28
CA LYS A 41 14.48 -7.46 -10.68
C LYS A 41 13.07 -7.39 -11.27
N CYS A 42 12.60 -8.44 -11.93
CA CYS A 42 11.25 -8.52 -12.49
C CYS A 42 10.16 -8.82 -11.46
N GLY A 43 10.49 -9.40 -10.29
CA GLY A 43 9.51 -9.81 -9.28
C GLY A 43 9.62 -11.28 -8.84
N GLY A 44 10.61 -12.03 -9.34
CA GLY A 44 10.96 -13.35 -8.85
C GLY A 44 9.81 -14.36 -8.93
N LYS A 45 9.23 -14.63 -7.76
CA LYS A 45 8.07 -15.53 -7.58
C LYS A 45 6.76 -14.98 -8.15
N GLU A 46 6.59 -13.65 -8.16
CA GLU A 46 5.33 -13.00 -8.58
C GLU A 46 5.12 -13.04 -10.09
N VAL A 47 6.19 -13.28 -10.85
CA VAL A 47 6.17 -13.39 -12.31
C VAL A 47 5.33 -14.59 -12.79
N CYS A 48 5.17 -15.62 -11.95
CA CYS A 48 4.35 -16.79 -12.25
C CYS A 48 3.01 -16.72 -11.49
N PRO A 49 1.86 -16.60 -12.18
CA PRO A 49 0.55 -16.53 -11.52
C PRO A 49 0.17 -17.83 -10.79
N PHE A 50 0.83 -18.93 -11.12
CA PHE A 50 0.63 -20.23 -10.48
C PHE A 50 1.53 -20.45 -9.25
N GLY A 51 2.46 -19.53 -8.96
CA GLY A 51 3.35 -19.65 -7.79
C GLY A 51 4.30 -20.85 -7.85
N VAL A 52 4.69 -21.30 -9.05
CA VAL A 52 5.53 -22.49 -9.26
C VAL A 52 7.03 -22.21 -9.00
N ILE A 53 7.39 -20.93 -8.87
CA ILE A 53 8.74 -20.44 -8.65
C ILE A 53 8.94 -20.23 -7.14
N PHE A 54 9.98 -20.84 -6.57
CA PHE A 54 10.33 -20.74 -5.15
C PHE A 54 11.73 -20.15 -5.00
N GLU A 55 11.94 -19.36 -3.96
CA GLU A 55 13.25 -18.83 -3.60
C GLU A 55 13.87 -19.70 -2.51
N GLU A 56 14.92 -20.45 -2.87
CA GLU A 56 15.80 -21.12 -1.94
C GLU A 56 16.90 -20.12 -1.53
N GLY A 57 16.60 -19.35 -0.48
CA GLY A 57 17.56 -18.53 0.26
C GLY A 57 17.56 -17.03 -0.07
N SER A 58 16.95 -16.26 0.84
CA SER A 58 17.60 -15.16 1.57
C SER A 58 16.89 -14.95 2.93
N GLY A 59 17.58 -15.34 4.00
CA GLY A 59 17.27 -14.93 5.37
C GLY A 59 18.10 -13.70 5.74
N ASP A 60 17.42 -12.76 6.41
CA ASP A 60 17.91 -11.77 7.36
C ASP A 60 18.62 -10.48 6.88
N LYS A 61 17.84 -9.39 7.06
CA LYS A 61 18.17 -8.15 7.79
C LYS A 61 19.35 -7.31 7.30
N ASP A 62 19.00 -6.24 6.59
CA ASP A 62 19.37 -4.91 7.06
C ASP A 62 18.10 -4.20 7.55
N ILE A 63 17.87 -4.37 8.85
CA ILE A 63 17.28 -3.32 9.67
C ILE A 63 18.32 -2.20 9.63
N SER A 64 18.15 -1.25 8.70
CA SER A 64 18.70 0.08 8.87
C SER A 64 17.80 0.81 9.86
N ALA A 65 17.92 0.40 11.13
CA ALA A 65 17.65 1.31 12.22
C ALA A 65 18.73 2.39 12.17
N GLU A 66 18.46 3.46 11.45
CA GLU A 66 18.93 4.78 11.84
C GLU A 66 17.74 5.52 12.46
N ASN A 67 17.46 5.14 13.70
CA ASN A 67 16.92 6.07 14.67
C ASN A 67 18.12 6.81 15.25
N SER A 68 18.28 8.11 14.93
CA SER A 68 18.44 9.19 15.91
C SER A 68 18.97 10.49 15.28
N SER A 69 18.29 11.58 15.65
CA SER A 69 18.82 12.96 15.76
C SER A 69 19.01 13.69 14.43
N SER A 70 18.22 14.70 14.06
CA SER A 70 17.80 15.88 14.83
C SER A 70 16.67 16.51 13.99
N GLU A 71 15.52 16.93 14.51
CA GLU A 71 15.36 18.25 15.13
C GLU A 71 13.96 18.38 15.76
N PRO A 72 13.84 18.71 17.05
CA PRO A 72 12.67 19.37 17.59
C PRO A 72 12.88 20.88 17.44
N GLN A 73 12.50 21.46 16.30
CA GLN A 73 12.49 22.92 16.18
C GLN A 73 11.10 23.49 16.46
N SER A 74 10.92 23.74 17.74
CA SER A 74 10.05 24.74 18.35
C SER A 74 10.15 26.09 17.64
N VAL A 75 9.24 26.40 16.71
CA VAL A 75 8.90 27.78 16.30
C VAL A 75 7.40 27.79 15.93
N GLY A 76 6.52 28.64 16.46
CA GLY A 76 6.71 29.74 17.37
C GLY A 76 5.44 29.99 18.18
N ASN A 77 5.68 30.50 19.38
CA ASN A 77 4.75 31.29 20.15
C ASN A 77 4.27 32.47 19.29
N MET A 78 2.99 32.47 18.91
CA MET A 78 2.31 33.68 18.46
C MET A 78 1.10 33.94 19.36
N GLY A 79 1.38 34.68 20.44
CA GLY A 79 0.62 35.90 20.70
C GLY A 79 -0.65 35.74 21.53
N MET A 80 -0.51 36.10 22.80
CA MET A 80 -1.60 36.56 23.67
C MET A 80 -2.41 37.68 22.99
N GLY A 81 -3.71 37.43 22.81
CA GLY A 81 -4.69 38.48 22.54
C GLY A 81 -5.51 38.79 23.79
N ASN A 82 -5.12 39.84 24.52
CA ASN A 82 -5.97 40.46 25.53
C ASN A 82 -7.11 41.20 24.81
N GLY A 83 -8.31 40.63 24.85
CA GLY A 83 -9.52 41.24 24.31
C GLY A 83 -10.52 41.56 25.40
N GLU A 84 -10.33 42.66 26.13
CA GLU A 84 -11.36 43.29 26.95
C GLU A 84 -12.46 43.89 26.05
N GLY A 85 -13.44 43.07 25.67
CA GLY A 85 -14.64 43.50 24.98
C GLY A 85 -15.78 43.81 25.95
N ARG A 86 -15.81 45.01 26.53
CA ARG A 86 -16.98 45.55 27.24
C ARG A 86 -18.11 45.79 26.23
N GLY A 87 -19.08 44.88 26.15
CA GLY A 87 -20.26 45.02 25.28
C GLY A 87 -21.55 44.61 26.01
N ARG A 88 -22.30 45.60 26.50
CA ARG A 88 -23.63 45.44 27.11
C ARG A 88 -24.64 45.07 26.02
N GLY A 89 -25.11 43.82 26.00
CA GLY A 89 -26.17 43.37 25.09
C GLY A 89 -27.15 42.43 25.78
N ARG A 90 -28.31 42.96 26.18
CA ARG A 90 -29.45 42.17 26.66
C ARG A 90 -30.03 41.39 25.49
N GLY A 91 -29.64 40.14 25.30
CA GLY A 91 -30.18 39.26 24.26
C GLY A 91 -30.54 37.89 24.82
N ARG A 92 -31.82 37.73 25.21
CA ARG A 92 -32.40 36.43 25.57
C ARG A 92 -32.38 35.54 24.32
N GLY A 93 -31.82 34.33 24.42
CA GLY A 93 -31.86 33.36 23.33
C GLY A 93 -31.30 32.01 23.75
N MET A 94 -32.06 31.27 24.56
CA MET A 94 -31.81 29.85 24.79
C MET A 94 -32.10 29.07 23.50
N GLY A 95 -31.17 28.24 23.03
CA GLY A 95 -31.41 27.38 21.87
C GLY A 95 -30.21 26.54 21.45
N ARG A 96 -29.84 25.54 22.26
CA ARG A 96 -29.02 24.41 21.81
C ARG A 96 -29.89 23.56 20.86
N GLY A 97 -29.65 23.66 19.57
CA GLY A 97 -30.24 22.77 18.56
C GLY A 97 -29.14 21.90 17.93
N PRO A 98 -29.27 20.56 17.97
CA PRO A 98 -28.41 19.66 17.21
C PRO A 98 -28.47 19.95 15.71
N ARG A 99 -27.30 19.83 15.08
CA ARG A 99 -26.98 20.15 13.69
C ARG A 99 -27.40 19.01 12.76
N ASP A 100 -28.57 18.40 12.98
CA ASP A 100 -29.02 17.26 12.18
C ASP A 100 -29.78 17.75 10.96
N GLY A 101 -29.02 17.90 9.88
CA GLY A 101 -29.47 18.29 8.56
C GLY A 101 -30.66 17.45 8.10
N ARG A 102 -31.74 18.16 7.76
CA ARG A 102 -32.94 17.64 7.10
C ARG A 102 -32.59 17.00 5.75
N GLY A 103 -32.32 15.70 5.75
CA GLY A 103 -32.41 14.87 4.56
C GLY A 103 -33.86 14.49 4.27
N LYS A 104 -34.61 15.34 3.55
CA LYS A 104 -35.90 14.95 2.96
C LYS A 104 -35.64 14.14 1.68
N GLY A 105 -36.01 12.86 1.63
CA GLY A 105 -35.82 12.09 0.39
C GLY A 105 -36.40 10.68 0.31
N ARG A 106 -37.69 10.60 -0.02
CA ARG A 106 -38.37 9.58 -0.88
C ARG A 106 -38.36 8.10 -0.46
N GLY A 107 -39.55 7.65 -0.03
CA GLY A 107 -39.94 6.24 -0.07
C GLY A 107 -41.47 6.10 -0.08
N ARG A 108 -42.11 6.26 -1.24
CA ARG A 108 -43.48 5.78 -1.46
C ARG A 108 -43.38 4.32 -1.89
N GLY A 109 -43.60 3.40 -0.95
CA GLY A 109 -43.68 1.96 -1.19
C GLY A 109 -45.12 1.49 -0.94
N ASN A 110 -45.69 0.84 -1.95
CA ASN A 110 -47.05 0.33 -2.01
C ASN A 110 -47.28 -0.86 -1.06
N ARG A 111 -48.41 -0.86 -0.34
CA ARG A 111 -49.35 -1.98 -0.19
C ARG A 111 -50.57 -1.57 0.62
#